data_AF-A0A8S2ZP43-F1
#
_entry.id   AF-A0A8S2ZP43-F1
#
_cell.length_a   1.000
_cell.length_b   1.000
_cell.length_c   1.000
_cell.angle_alpha   90.00
_cell.angle_beta   90.00
_cell.angle_gamma   90.00
#
_symmetry.space_group_name_H-M   'P 1'
#
loop_
_entity.id
_entity.type
_entity.pdbx_description
1 polymer ?
#
loop_
_entity_poly.entity_id
_entity_poly.type
_entity_poly.pdbx_seq_one_letter_code
_entity_poly.pdbx_strand_id
1 'polypeptide(L)'
;AFQARIMREDDHFVLDISKTDEQNKKKQKTIIVLDKDTGVEQYSTRWSHGLAQFLELKYRRKLTVESLKAFFQAYKHRLFGLTGTLGSENSQNFLSDLYQLQFAYLPTSKEKYFHQIYNKISIEYGDWLNLIAKETIEIVKKRPVLIICENVESTENIWNELIRH
;
A
#
# COMPACT_ATOMS: atom_id res chain seq x y z
N ALA A 1 21.74 14.92 -5.63
CA ALA A 1 22.96 14.83 -6.47
C ALA A 1 24.26 15.13 -5.70
N PHE A 2 24.44 16.33 -5.12
CA PHE A 2 25.69 16.69 -4.43
C PHE A 2 26.03 15.75 -3.25
N GLN A 3 25.03 15.36 -2.47
CA GLN A 3 25.21 14.43 -1.35
C GLN A 3 25.67 13.03 -1.80
N ALA A 4 25.12 12.49 -2.88
CA ALA A 4 25.57 11.21 -3.45
C ALA A 4 27.06 11.25 -3.89
N ARG A 5 27.55 12.44 -4.29
CA ARG A 5 28.94 12.62 -4.68
C ARG A 5 29.88 12.41 -3.49
N ILE A 6 29.55 12.96 -2.32
CA ILE A 6 30.38 12.95 -1.12
C ILE A 6 30.26 11.65 -0.29
N MET A 7 29.18 10.89 -0.46
CA MET A 7 29.02 9.59 0.21
C MET A 7 30.02 8.56 -0.30
N ARG A 8 30.58 7.79 0.64
CA ARG A 8 31.61 6.78 0.43
C ARG A 8 31.11 5.39 0.84
N GLU A 9 31.54 4.40 0.07
CA GLU A 9 31.45 2.98 0.43
C GLU A 9 32.24 2.75 1.73
N ASP A 10 31.77 1.84 2.58
CA ASP A 10 32.32 1.49 3.90
C ASP A 10 32.26 2.61 4.96
N ASP A 11 31.53 3.70 4.68
CA ASP A 11 31.30 4.81 5.62
C ASP A 11 29.81 5.13 5.71
N HIS A 12 29.16 5.34 4.57
CA HIS A 12 27.74 5.67 4.52
C HIS A 12 26.87 4.50 4.05
N PHE A 13 27.43 3.61 3.24
CA PHE A 13 26.76 2.44 2.71
C PHE A 13 27.77 1.33 2.42
N VAL A 14 27.26 0.11 2.31
CA VAL A 14 28.00 -1.06 1.85
C VAL A 14 27.37 -1.63 0.58
N LEU A 15 28.18 -2.34 -0.23
CA LEU A 15 27.72 -3.02 -1.44
C LEU A 15 27.59 -4.52 -1.20
N ASP A 16 26.38 -4.99 -0.91
CA ASP A 16 26.11 -6.42 -0.74
C ASP A 16 25.89 -7.12 -2.08
N ILE A 17 26.54 -8.27 -2.27
CA ILE A 17 26.56 -9.10 -3.48
C ILE A 17 25.53 -10.25 -3.39
N SER A 18 24.81 -10.39 -2.28
CA SER A 18 24.03 -11.59 -1.94
C SER A 18 22.76 -11.81 -2.77
N LYS A 19 22.17 -10.77 -3.38
CA LYS A 19 20.92 -10.93 -4.13
C LYS A 19 21.20 -11.46 -5.54
N THR A 20 21.03 -12.76 -5.68
CA THR A 20 20.94 -13.43 -6.99
C THR A 20 19.59 -13.06 -7.60
N ASP A 21 19.60 -12.38 -8.74
CA ASP A 21 18.37 -12.15 -9.51
C ASP A 21 17.88 -13.52 -9.99
N GLU A 22 16.73 -14.01 -9.50
CA GLU A 22 16.21 -15.34 -9.88
C GLU A 22 16.00 -15.49 -11.40
N GLN A 23 15.86 -14.37 -12.10
CA GLN A 23 15.62 -14.31 -13.54
C GLN A 23 16.90 -14.16 -14.38
N ASN A 24 18.01 -13.72 -13.78
CA ASN A 24 19.27 -13.50 -14.48
C ASN A 24 20.40 -13.88 -13.53
N LYS A 25 21.17 -14.93 -13.85
CA LYS A 25 22.36 -15.41 -13.10
C LYS A 25 23.53 -14.38 -13.01
N LYS A 26 23.24 -13.08 -12.89
CA LYS A 26 24.18 -12.00 -12.59
C LYS A 26 23.95 -11.56 -11.15
N LYS A 27 24.98 -11.73 -10.32
CA LYS A 27 25.01 -11.18 -8.96
C LYS A 27 24.90 -9.65 -9.05
N GLN A 28 23.81 -9.07 -8.57
CA GLN A 28 23.64 -7.62 -8.59
C GLN A 28 23.98 -7.06 -7.20
N LYS A 29 25.01 -6.21 -7.14
CA LYS A 29 25.36 -5.55 -5.89
C LYS A 29 24.28 -4.51 -5.53
N THR A 30 23.70 -4.62 -4.34
CA THR A 30 22.71 -3.68 -3.82
C THR A 30 23.37 -2.72 -2.82
N ILE A 31 22.96 -1.45 -2.84
CA ILE A 31 23.44 -0.45 -1.88
C ILE A 31 22.63 -0.60 -0.59
N ILE A 32 23.30 -0.87 0.54
CA ILE A 32 22.68 -0.97 1.86
C ILE A 32 23.14 0.21 2.73
N VAL A 33 22.17 0.85 3.39
CA VAL A 33 22.43 1.95 4.32
C VAL A 33 23.20 1.43 5.53
N LEU A 34 24.31 2.09 5.88
CA LEU A 34 25.02 1.83 7.13
C LEU A 34 24.59 2.87 8.17
N ASP A 35 24.16 2.41 9.34
CA ASP A 35 24.01 3.27 10.51
C ASP A 35 25.40 3.59 11.09
N LYS A 36 25.76 4.86 11.18
CA LYS A 36 27.07 5.27 11.68
C LYS A 36 27.22 5.10 13.18
N ASP A 37 26.13 5.25 13.93
CA ASP A 37 26.17 5.22 15.39
C ASP A 37 26.26 3.78 15.91
N THR A 38 25.65 2.85 15.19
CA THR A 38 25.56 1.44 15.59
C THR A 38 26.40 0.50 14.73
N GLY A 39 26.85 0.93 13.54
CA GLY A 39 27.52 0.08 12.56
C GLY A 39 26.60 -0.94 11.89
N VAL A 40 25.28 -0.87 12.12
CA VAL A 40 24.32 -1.86 11.65
C VAL A 40 23.91 -1.57 10.20
N GLU A 41 23.90 -2.64 9.39
CA GLU A 41 23.37 -2.63 8.03
C GLU A 41 21.84 -2.58 8.03
N GLN A 42 21.26 -1.57 7.39
CA GLN A 42 19.81 -1.37 7.32
C GLN A 42 19.25 -1.76 5.95
N TYR A 43 19.00 -3.06 5.75
CA TYR A 43 18.51 -3.64 4.49
C TYR A 43 17.17 -3.08 3.99
N SER A 44 16.31 -2.64 4.91
CA SER A 44 14.97 -2.11 4.60
C SER A 44 14.95 -0.58 4.49
N THR A 45 16.06 0.09 4.77
CA THR A 45 16.14 1.55 4.74
C THR A 45 16.64 2.03 3.39
N ARG A 46 16.03 3.09 2.88
CA ARG A 46 16.47 3.78 1.67
C ARG A 46 16.52 5.28 1.92
N TRP A 47 17.52 5.94 1.35
CA TRP A 47 17.54 7.39 1.30
C TRP A 47 16.49 7.91 0.33
N SER A 48 15.70 8.87 0.78
CA SER A 48 14.63 9.51 0.01
C SER A 48 15.14 10.63 -0.91
N HIS A 49 14.23 11.32 -1.59
CA HIS A 49 14.50 12.49 -2.45
C HIS A 49 15.47 12.21 -3.60
N GLY A 50 15.43 11.01 -4.18
CA GLY A 50 16.30 10.66 -5.29
C GLY A 50 17.72 10.28 -4.87
N LEU A 51 18.09 10.36 -3.58
CA LEU A 51 19.47 10.13 -3.14
C LEU A 51 19.90 8.68 -3.38
N ALA A 52 19.02 7.71 -3.10
CA ALA A 52 19.27 6.31 -3.42
C ALA A 52 19.52 6.13 -4.93
N GLN A 53 18.71 6.75 -5.79
CA GLN A 53 18.82 6.69 -7.25
C GLN A 53 20.11 7.35 -7.75
N PHE A 54 20.53 8.47 -7.17
CA PHE A 54 21.81 9.09 -7.50
C PHE A 54 23.00 8.19 -7.13
N LEU A 55 22.94 7.48 -5.99
CA LEU A 55 23.97 6.50 -5.64
C LEU A 55 23.94 5.30 -6.58
N GLU A 56 22.75 4.78 -6.90
CA GLU A 56 22.59 3.70 -7.89
C GLU A 56 23.20 4.10 -9.24
N LEU A 57 22.97 5.32 -9.73
CA LEU A 57 23.59 5.85 -10.94
C LEU A 57 25.11 5.97 -10.82
N LYS A 58 25.62 6.53 -9.70
CA LYS A 58 27.06 6.67 -9.44
C LYS A 58 27.79 5.32 -9.51
N TYR A 59 27.15 4.25 -9.02
CA TYR A 59 27.70 2.89 -9.01
C TYR A 59 27.19 2.01 -10.16
N ARG A 60 26.56 2.60 -11.20
CA ARG A 60 26.05 1.93 -12.40
C ARG A 60 25.13 0.74 -12.08
N ARG A 61 24.15 0.95 -11.21
CA ARG A 61 23.16 -0.04 -10.75
C ARG A 61 21.79 0.18 -11.39
N LYS A 62 20.92 -0.84 -11.27
CA LYS A 62 19.52 -0.74 -11.71
C LYS A 62 18.83 0.31 -10.84
N LEU A 63 18.21 1.29 -11.50
CA LEU A 63 17.42 2.30 -10.83
C LEU A 63 16.22 1.66 -10.15
N THR A 64 16.10 1.85 -8.84
CA THR A 64 14.90 1.48 -8.10
C THR A 64 13.89 2.62 -8.13
N VAL A 65 12.63 2.28 -8.38
CA VAL A 65 11.55 3.26 -8.38
C VAL A 65 11.39 3.81 -6.96
N GLU A 66 11.22 5.13 -6.87
CA GLU A 66 10.84 5.79 -5.62
C GLU A 66 9.52 5.23 -5.09
N SER A 67 9.30 5.39 -3.79
CA SER A 67 7.98 5.08 -3.23
C SER A 67 6.90 5.93 -3.92
N LEU A 68 5.70 5.37 -4.07
CA LEU A 68 4.56 6.09 -4.64
C LEU A 68 4.30 7.43 -3.91
N LYS A 69 4.53 7.44 -2.59
CA LYS A 69 4.47 8.64 -1.76
C LYS A 69 5.46 9.72 -2.22
N ALA A 70 6.73 9.37 -2.40
CA ALA A 70 7.77 10.29 -2.87
C ALA A 70 7.49 10.78 -4.30
N PHE A 71 6.91 9.92 -5.15
CA PHE A 71 6.50 10.31 -6.50
C PHE A 71 5.46 11.44 -6.47
N PHE A 72 4.39 11.31 -5.68
CA PHE A 72 3.36 12.36 -5.61
C PHE A 72 3.86 13.66 -4.96
N GLN A 73 4.77 13.59 -3.99
CA GLN A 73 5.39 14.79 -3.41
C GLN A 73 6.15 15.64 -4.44
N ALA A 74 6.71 15.03 -5.49
CA ALA A 74 7.42 15.77 -6.54
C ALA A 74 6.50 16.74 -7.32
N TYR A 75 5.19 16.49 -7.34
CA TYR A 75 4.21 17.32 -8.05
C TYR A 75 3.83 18.60 -7.30
N LYS A 76 4.23 18.75 -6.02
CA LYS A 76 3.93 19.92 -5.17
C LYS A 76 2.44 20.29 -5.29
N HIS A 77 2.14 21.57 -5.56
CA HIS A 77 0.78 22.10 -5.72
C HIS A 77 0.07 21.71 -7.03
N ARG A 78 0.60 20.77 -7.81
CA ARG A 78 0.00 20.27 -9.07
C ARG A 78 -0.59 18.87 -8.91
N LEU A 79 -1.03 18.53 -7.70
CA LEU A 79 -1.70 17.28 -7.40
C LEU A 79 -3.20 17.51 -7.30
N PHE A 80 -3.97 16.85 -8.17
CA PHE A 80 -5.42 16.86 -8.17
C PHE A 80 -5.92 15.43 -8.16
N GLY A 81 -6.99 15.17 -7.42
CA GLY A 81 -7.57 13.85 -7.30
C GLY A 81 -9.07 13.92 -7.12
N LEU A 82 -9.76 12.91 -7.65
CA LEU A 82 -11.18 12.70 -7.46
C LEU A 82 -11.36 11.33 -6.81
N THR A 83 -12.18 11.27 -5.77
CA THR A 83 -12.49 10.03 -5.07
C THR A 83 -13.96 10.01 -4.70
N GLY A 84 -14.56 8.82 -4.73
CA GLY A 84 -15.90 8.59 -4.17
C GLY A 84 -15.92 8.58 -2.65
N THR A 85 -14.75 8.48 -2.00
CA THR A 85 -14.59 8.42 -0.55
C THR A 85 -13.44 9.32 -0.11
N LEU A 86 -13.73 10.34 0.70
CA LEU A 86 -12.71 11.20 1.30
C LEU A 86 -12.06 10.60 2.57
N GLY A 87 -12.63 9.50 3.08
CA GLY A 87 -12.17 8.86 4.31
C GLY A 87 -12.56 9.65 5.56
N SER A 88 -11.98 9.27 6.70
CA SER A 88 -12.20 9.97 7.97
C SER A 88 -11.50 11.33 7.99
N GLU A 89 -11.88 12.18 8.94
CA GLU A 89 -11.20 13.46 9.18
C GLU A 89 -9.69 13.27 9.42
N ASN A 90 -9.30 12.22 10.16
CA ASN A 90 -7.88 11.89 10.38
C ASN A 90 -7.16 11.55 9.07
N SER A 91 -7.80 10.81 8.16
CA SER A 91 -7.24 10.52 6.84
C SER A 91 -7.10 11.78 5.99
N GLN A 92 -8.09 12.68 6.04
CA GLN A 92 -8.06 13.96 5.34
C GLN A 92 -6.94 14.85 5.87
N ASN A 93 -6.82 14.98 7.20
CA ASN A 93 -5.75 15.75 7.85
C ASN A 93 -4.36 15.21 7.47
N PHE A 94 -4.17 13.89 7.53
CA PHE A 94 -2.92 13.26 7.11
C PHE A 94 -2.56 13.59 5.65
N LEU A 95 -3.53 13.52 4.73
CA LEU A 95 -3.31 13.84 3.33
C LEU A 95 -3.07 15.34 3.09
N SER A 96 -3.76 16.20 3.84
CA SER A 96 -3.54 17.65 3.84
C SER A 96 -2.11 17.99 4.29
N ASP A 97 -1.66 17.43 5.41
CA ASP A 97 -0.32 17.69 5.94
C ASP A 97 0.77 17.17 5.00
N LEU A 98 0.53 16.01 4.38
CA LEU A 98 1.52 15.34 3.56
C LEU A 98 1.66 15.93 2.15
N TYR A 99 0.55 16.35 1.54
CA TYR A 99 0.50 16.75 0.14
C TYR A 99 -0.08 18.16 -0.07
N GLN A 100 -0.43 18.88 1.00
CA GLN A 100 -1.00 20.24 0.96
C GLN A 100 -2.29 20.30 0.13
N LEU A 101 -3.12 19.27 0.27
CA LEU A 101 -4.38 19.14 -0.46
C LEU A 101 -5.51 19.89 0.24
N GLN A 102 -6.43 20.41 -0.57
CA GLN A 102 -7.73 20.89 -0.11
C GLN A 102 -8.81 19.91 -0.57
N PHE A 103 -9.84 19.75 0.26
CA PHE A 103 -10.94 18.84 -0.02
C PHE A 103 -12.22 19.63 -0.28
N ALA A 104 -12.99 19.17 -1.27
CA ALA A 104 -14.30 19.72 -1.58
C ALA A 104 -15.29 18.57 -1.82
N TYR A 105 -16.52 18.75 -1.33
CA TYR A 105 -17.60 17.80 -1.55
C TYR A 105 -18.42 18.22 -2.76
N LEU A 106 -18.46 17.38 -3.78
CA LEU A 106 -19.33 17.57 -4.93
C LEU A 106 -20.68 16.91 -4.67
N PRO A 107 -21.81 17.62 -4.89
CA PRO A 107 -23.13 17.04 -4.72
C PRO A 107 -23.35 15.91 -5.72
N THR A 108 -24.16 14.93 -5.32
CA THR A 108 -24.56 13.84 -6.20
C THR A 108 -25.63 14.32 -7.19
N SER A 109 -25.58 13.83 -8.43
CA SER A 109 -26.56 14.20 -9.45
C SER A 109 -27.95 13.61 -9.19
N LYS A 110 -28.04 12.52 -8.42
CA LYS A 110 -29.28 11.80 -8.11
C LYS A 110 -29.32 11.46 -6.63
N GLU A 111 -30.52 11.42 -6.08
CA GLU A 111 -30.74 10.99 -4.71
C GLU A 111 -30.29 9.54 -4.48
N LYS A 112 -29.80 9.28 -3.27
CA LYS A 112 -29.26 7.99 -2.88
C LYS A 112 -30.37 7.12 -2.28
N TYR A 113 -30.82 6.11 -3.03
CA TYR A 113 -31.79 5.09 -2.55
C TYR A 113 -31.12 3.88 -1.86
N PHE A 114 -29.97 4.10 -1.23
CA PHE A 114 -29.22 3.04 -0.55
C PHE A 114 -29.70 2.89 0.89
N HIS A 115 -30.18 1.69 1.22
CA HIS A 115 -30.57 1.34 2.59
C HIS A 115 -29.45 0.56 3.27
N GLN A 116 -28.84 1.17 4.30
CA GLN A 116 -27.85 0.50 5.12
C GLN A 116 -28.54 -0.32 6.21
N ILE A 117 -28.18 -1.60 6.30
CA ILE A 117 -28.65 -2.51 7.34
C ILE A 117 -27.66 -2.47 8.50
N TYR A 118 -28.13 -2.62 9.73
CA TYR A 118 -27.28 -2.68 10.92
C TYR A 118 -26.30 -3.87 10.89
N ASN A 119 -25.13 -3.66 11.47
CA ASN A 119 -24.10 -4.70 11.57
C ASN A 119 -24.60 -5.88 12.41
N LYS A 120 -24.38 -7.11 11.92
CA LYS A 120 -24.56 -8.33 12.70
C LYS A 120 -23.21 -8.73 13.29
N ILE A 121 -23.20 -9.00 14.60
CA ILE A 121 -21.99 -9.37 15.33
C ILE A 121 -22.14 -10.83 15.76
N SER A 122 -21.09 -11.61 15.54
CA SER A 122 -20.95 -12.97 16.04
C SER A 122 -19.73 -13.04 16.94
N ILE A 123 -19.79 -13.89 17.98
CA ILE A 123 -18.66 -14.13 18.89
C ILE A 123 -17.72 -15.15 18.25
N GLU A 124 -18.27 -16.19 17.64
CA GLU A 124 -17.50 -17.28 17.03
C GLU A 124 -17.37 -17.10 15.52
N TYR A 125 -16.20 -17.47 14.99
CA TYR A 125 -15.90 -17.38 13.56
C TYR A 125 -16.75 -18.35 12.72
N GLY A 126 -17.01 -19.56 13.23
CA GLY A 126 -17.87 -20.53 12.55
C GLY A 126 -19.32 -20.04 12.43
N ASP A 127 -19.87 -19.51 13.52
CA ASP A 127 -21.19 -18.88 13.52
C ASP A 127 -21.26 -17.67 12.60
N TRP A 128 -20.18 -16.88 12.54
CA TRP A 128 -20.07 -15.73 11.64
C TRP A 128 -20.17 -16.16 10.16
N LEU A 129 -19.42 -17.20 9.76
CA LEU A 129 -19.49 -17.75 8.40
C LEU A 129 -20.89 -18.27 8.06
N ASN A 130 -21.49 -19.02 8.98
CA ASN A 130 -22.83 -19.60 8.81
C ASN A 130 -23.91 -18.50 8.68
N LEU A 131 -23.81 -17.43 9.47
CA LEU A 131 -24.70 -16.27 9.38
C LEU A 131 -24.61 -15.59 8.01
N ILE A 132 -23.38 -15.39 7.49
CA ILE A 132 -23.16 -14.83 6.15
C ILE A 132 -23.78 -15.73 5.09
N ALA A 133 -23.54 -17.05 5.16
CA ALA A 133 -24.03 -17.99 4.17
C ALA A 133 -25.57 -18.02 4.13
N LYS A 134 -26.22 -18.17 5.29
CA LYS A 134 -27.68 -18.15 5.42
C LYS A 134 -28.31 -16.88 4.86
N GLU A 135 -27.77 -15.72 5.24
CA GLU A 135 -28.30 -14.43 4.76
C GLU A 135 -28.10 -14.25 3.26
N THR A 136 -26.93 -14.63 2.75
CA THR A 136 -26.63 -14.55 1.31
C THR A 136 -27.59 -15.40 0.49
N ILE A 137 -27.85 -16.64 0.90
CA ILE A 137 -28.73 -17.58 0.18
C ILE A 137 -30.17 -17.09 0.15
N GLU A 138 -30.66 -16.48 1.23
CA GLU A 138 -32.00 -15.89 1.23
C GLU A 138 -32.11 -14.64 0.36
N ILE A 139 -31.05 -13.82 0.30
CA ILE A 139 -31.04 -12.60 -0.51
C ILE A 139 -30.85 -12.90 -1.99
N VAL A 140 -29.99 -13.86 -2.35
CA VAL A 140 -29.66 -14.17 -3.74
C VAL A 140 -30.89 -14.65 -4.52
N LYS A 141 -31.87 -15.26 -3.84
CA LYS A 141 -33.19 -15.62 -4.40
C LYS A 141 -33.98 -14.43 -4.92
N LYS A 142 -33.72 -13.21 -4.42
CA LYS A 142 -34.48 -11.99 -4.72
C LYS A 142 -33.69 -10.95 -5.52
N ARG A 143 -32.37 -10.90 -5.33
CA ARG A 143 -31.49 -9.90 -5.95
C ARG A 143 -30.02 -10.35 -5.96
N PRO A 144 -29.18 -9.81 -6.86
CA PRO A 144 -27.74 -10.05 -6.83
C PRO A 144 -27.08 -9.62 -5.52
N VAL A 145 -26.04 -10.34 -5.11
CA VAL A 145 -25.26 -10.09 -3.89
C VAL A 145 -23.78 -9.93 -4.26
N LEU A 146 -23.12 -8.94 -3.66
CA LEU A 146 -21.67 -8.76 -3.70
C LEU A 146 -21.13 -8.91 -2.27
N ILE A 147 -20.23 -9.87 -2.08
CA ILE A 147 -19.51 -10.08 -0.82
C ILE A 147 -18.09 -9.55 -1.01
N ILE A 148 -17.67 -8.64 -0.14
CA ILE A 148 -16.32 -8.07 -0.15
C ILE A 148 -15.56 -8.63 1.04
N CYS A 149 -14.44 -9.30 0.78
CA CYS A 149 -13.60 -9.92 1.79
C CYS A 149 -12.28 -9.17 1.92
N GLU A 150 -11.65 -9.26 3.10
CA GLU A 150 -10.35 -8.62 3.37
C GLU A 150 -9.21 -9.29 2.59
N ASN A 151 -9.25 -10.62 2.47
CA ASN A 151 -8.19 -11.41 1.86
C ASN A 151 -8.74 -12.66 1.14
N VAL A 152 -7.85 -13.34 0.41
CA VAL A 152 -8.18 -14.54 -0.38
C VAL A 152 -8.67 -15.68 0.52
N GLU A 153 -8.02 -15.91 1.65
CA GLU A 153 -8.41 -16.95 2.62
C GLU A 153 -9.85 -16.77 3.13
N SER A 154 -10.22 -15.55 3.52
CA SER A 154 -11.59 -15.22 3.92
C SER A 154 -12.60 -15.48 2.80
N THR A 155 -12.20 -15.21 1.56
CA THR A 155 -13.03 -15.47 0.38
C THR A 155 -13.28 -16.97 0.21
N GLU A 156 -12.23 -17.78 0.33
CA GLU A 156 -12.32 -19.25 0.23
C GLU A 156 -13.15 -19.84 1.37
N ASN A 157 -12.98 -19.36 2.60
CA ASN A 157 -13.75 -19.81 3.76
C ASN A 157 -15.26 -19.54 3.59
N ILE A 158 -15.62 -18.32 3.16
CA ILE A 158 -17.02 -17.96 2.90
C ILE A 158 -17.57 -18.76 1.72
N TRP A 159 -16.79 -18.94 0.65
CA TRP A 159 -17.18 -19.73 -0.52
C TRP A 159 -17.47 -21.18 -0.16
N ASN A 160 -16.61 -21.81 0.63
CA ASN A 160 -16.79 -23.18 1.10
C ASN A 160 -18.03 -23.32 1.97
N GLU A 161 -18.33 -22.33 2.82
CA GLU A 161 -19.55 -22.33 3.63
C GLU A 161 -20.81 -22.14 2.78
N LEU A 162 -20.75 -21.32 1.73
CA LEU A 162 -21.86 -21.11 0.80
C LEU A 162 -22.22 -22.38 0.01
N ILE A 163 -21.24 -23.19 -0.41
CA ILE A 163 -21.49 -24.43 -1.16
C ILE A 163 -22.06 -25.55 -0.28
N ARG A 164 -21.81 -25.50 1.03
CA ARG A 164 -22.35 -26.50 1.98
C ARG A 164 -23.86 -26.41 2.17
N HIS A 165 -24.47 -25.27 1.85
CA HIS A 165 -25.89 -24.98 2.01
C HIS A 165 -26.66 -25.14 0.70
#